data_AF-A0A9Q4KZ55-F1
#
_entry.id   AF-A0A9Q4KZ55-F1
#
_cell.length_a   1.000
_cell.length_b   1.000
_cell.length_c   1.000
_cell.angle_alpha   90.00
_cell.angle_beta   90.00
_cell.angle_gamma   90.00
#
_symmetry.space_group_name_H-M   'P 1'
#
loop_
_entity.id
_entity.type
_entity.pdbx_description
1 polymer ?
#
loop_
_entity_poly.entity_id
_entity_poly.type
_entity_poly.pdbx_seq_one_letter_code
_entity_poly.pdbx_strand_id
1 'polypeptide(L)'
;MNDRTRILAAVGTTVLLFLGIQLGALALLEPFTESGRQAVDDPENPINSILYVGVMLVATGLMLAAFRYDLDWLIRLLLVGVSVMISWYVFAELVPAVVAPFVSDGVASALAIVASLAVGAALLWYPEWYVIDGAGVVMGAGAAALFGISFGLLPALVLLSVLAVYDAISVYGTEHMLDLAEGVMDLKIPVVLVVPMTLSYSYLAAGSTDDALEDGSAGTEADTEAADGGTVSDAQPEASAVDADEAPEKDSETDAGALDRDALFIGLGDAVIPTILVASAAAFLDVGVLAVPGIALNLPALGASLGTIAGLLVLMYMVLEGRAHAGLPLLNGGAIGGYLLGALASGLSIATAIGL
;
A
#
# COMPACT_ATOMS: atom_id res chain seq x y z
N MET A 1 15.91 22.88 5.94
CA MET A 1 14.61 22.55 6.56
C MET A 1 14.93 21.71 7.78
N ASN A 2 14.37 22.00 8.96
CA ASN A 2 14.68 21.23 10.17
C ASN A 2 14.10 19.82 10.06
N ASP A 3 14.73 18.83 10.68
CA ASP A 3 14.35 17.40 10.55
C ASP A 3 12.91 17.11 10.99
N ARG A 4 12.45 17.81 12.03
CA ARG A 4 11.04 17.76 12.47
C ARG A 4 10.05 18.21 11.39
N THR A 5 10.42 19.22 10.61
CA THR A 5 9.56 19.72 9.52
C THR A 5 9.52 18.74 8.35
N ARG A 6 10.63 18.03 8.08
CA ARG A 6 10.69 16.96 7.07
C ARG A 6 9.79 15.79 7.46
N ILE A 7 9.90 15.32 8.70
CA ILE A 7 9.04 14.25 9.23
C ILE A 7 7.56 14.65 9.13
N LEU A 8 7.20 15.84 9.62
CA LEU A 8 5.81 16.30 9.58
C LEU A 8 5.27 16.45 8.16
N ALA A 9 6.11 16.91 7.23
CA ALA A 9 5.75 16.98 5.82
C ALA A 9 5.52 15.59 5.23
N ALA A 10 6.39 14.63 5.52
CA ALA A 10 6.26 13.27 5.04
C ALA A 10 5.00 12.59 5.59
N VAL A 11 4.78 12.65 6.92
CA VAL A 11 3.55 12.15 7.55
C VAL A 11 2.31 12.83 6.96
N GLY A 12 2.36 14.15 6.77
CA GLY A 12 1.28 14.90 6.13
C GLY A 12 0.98 14.42 4.72
N THR A 13 2.01 14.20 3.89
CA THR A 13 1.88 13.65 2.54
C THR A 13 1.28 12.26 2.56
N THR A 14 1.74 11.37 3.44
CA THR A 14 1.17 10.02 3.61
C THR A 14 -0.33 10.09 3.95
N VAL A 15 -0.71 10.94 4.89
CA VAL A 15 -2.13 11.14 5.25
C VAL A 15 -2.92 11.66 4.05
N LEU A 16 -2.37 12.59 3.26
CA LEU A 16 -3.02 13.10 2.05
C LEU A 16 -3.21 12.03 0.98
N LEU A 17 -2.24 11.12 0.80
CA LEU A 17 -2.38 9.99 -0.12
C LEU A 17 -3.50 9.05 0.31
N PHE A 18 -3.56 8.69 1.59
CA PHE A 18 -4.64 7.86 2.15
C PHE A 18 -6.01 8.53 1.99
N LEU A 19 -6.10 9.83 2.32
CA LEU A 19 -7.34 10.60 2.13
C LEU A 19 -7.72 10.73 0.65
N GLY A 20 -6.76 10.90 -0.25
CA GLY A 20 -7.00 10.93 -1.69
C GLY A 20 -7.64 9.64 -2.19
N ILE A 21 -7.14 8.49 -1.74
CA ILE A 21 -7.71 7.17 -2.04
C ILE A 21 -9.11 7.03 -1.45
N GLN A 22 -9.31 7.40 -0.18
CA GLN A 22 -10.61 7.29 0.49
C GLN A 22 -11.68 8.18 -0.15
N LEU A 23 -11.38 9.47 -0.34
CA LEU A 23 -12.32 10.42 -0.95
C LEU A 23 -12.59 10.07 -2.41
N GLY A 24 -11.56 9.63 -3.15
CA GLY A 24 -11.72 9.15 -4.51
C GLY A 24 -12.64 7.92 -4.58
N ALA A 25 -12.47 6.95 -3.67
CA ALA A 25 -13.32 5.77 -3.61
C ALA A 25 -14.79 6.14 -3.32
N LEU A 26 -15.03 7.02 -2.35
CA LEU A 26 -16.38 7.49 -2.01
C LEU A 26 -17.05 8.28 -3.14
N ALA A 27 -16.28 9.04 -3.92
CA ALA A 27 -16.79 9.75 -5.09
C ALA A 27 -17.15 8.82 -6.26
N LEU A 28 -16.54 7.63 -6.31
CA LEU A 28 -16.77 6.63 -7.36
C LEU A 28 -17.92 5.66 -7.06
N LEU A 29 -18.45 5.63 -5.83
CA LEU A 29 -19.48 4.68 -5.42
C LEU A 29 -20.75 4.75 -6.26
N GLU A 30 -21.32 5.95 -6.40
CA GLU A 30 -22.55 6.15 -7.17
C GLU A 30 -22.34 5.84 -8.67
N PRO A 31 -21.32 6.41 -9.35
CA PRO A 31 -21.06 6.06 -10.76
C PRO A 31 -20.82 4.57 -11.01
N PHE A 32 -20.11 3.88 -10.12
CA PHE A 32 -19.82 2.44 -10.30
C PHE A 32 -21.05 1.58 -10.05
N THR A 33 -21.92 1.98 -9.13
CA THR A 33 -23.20 1.29 -8.87
C THR A 33 -24.14 1.45 -10.06
N GLU A 34 -24.27 2.66 -10.60
CA GLU A 34 -25.13 2.95 -11.76
C GLU A 34 -24.67 2.23 -13.04
N SER A 35 -23.37 2.12 -13.25
CA SER A 35 -22.78 1.43 -14.41
C SER A 35 -22.69 -0.09 -14.24
N GLY A 36 -23.18 -0.64 -13.11
CA GLY A 36 -23.22 -2.08 -12.87
C GLY A 36 -21.84 -2.72 -12.73
N ARG A 37 -20.87 -2.02 -12.14
CA ARG A 37 -19.47 -2.48 -11.98
C ARG A 37 -19.26 -3.45 -10.81
N GLN A 38 -20.33 -3.82 -10.12
CA GLN A 38 -20.29 -4.80 -9.04
C GLN A 38 -19.77 -6.15 -9.56
N ALA A 39 -18.74 -6.69 -8.91
CA ALA A 39 -18.02 -7.87 -9.40
C ALA A 39 -18.67 -9.20 -9.02
N VAL A 40 -19.57 -9.19 -8.02
CA VAL A 40 -20.25 -10.39 -7.49
C VAL A 40 -21.75 -10.21 -7.51
N ASP A 41 -22.52 -11.28 -7.64
CA ASP A 41 -23.98 -11.20 -7.69
C ASP A 41 -24.61 -10.88 -6.32
N ASP A 42 -24.09 -11.48 -5.26
CA ASP A 42 -24.56 -11.31 -3.87
C ASP A 42 -23.42 -10.76 -2.99
N PRO A 43 -23.33 -9.43 -2.80
CA PRO A 43 -22.28 -8.81 -2.01
C PRO A 43 -22.28 -9.17 -0.53
N GLU A 44 -23.41 -9.61 0.03
CA GLU A 44 -23.53 -9.90 1.46
C GLU A 44 -22.99 -11.29 1.84
N ASN A 45 -22.75 -12.15 0.84
CA ASN A 45 -22.28 -13.50 1.05
C ASN A 45 -20.83 -13.55 1.60
N PRO A 46 -20.59 -14.07 2.82
CA PRO A 46 -19.25 -14.17 3.42
C PRO A 46 -18.29 -15.10 2.66
N ILE A 47 -18.80 -15.97 1.79
CA ILE A 47 -17.96 -16.80 0.92
C ILE A 47 -17.13 -15.93 -0.05
N ASN A 48 -17.61 -14.74 -0.40
CA ASN A 48 -16.88 -13.84 -1.30
C ASN A 48 -15.50 -13.47 -0.75
N SER A 49 -15.37 -13.27 0.58
CA SER A 49 -14.08 -12.97 1.21
C SER A 49 -13.09 -14.14 1.09
N ILE A 50 -13.58 -15.38 1.24
CA ILE A 50 -12.75 -16.59 1.09
C ILE A 50 -12.31 -16.76 -0.37
N LEU A 51 -13.23 -16.59 -1.32
CA LEU A 51 -12.91 -16.65 -2.74
C LEU A 51 -11.88 -15.59 -3.13
N TYR A 52 -12.02 -14.38 -2.61
CA TYR A 52 -11.07 -13.30 -2.85
C TYR A 52 -9.67 -13.61 -2.32
N VAL A 53 -9.56 -14.08 -1.07
CA VAL A 53 -8.27 -14.53 -0.51
C VAL A 53 -7.68 -15.63 -1.39
N GLY A 54 -8.49 -16.60 -1.85
CA GLY A 54 -8.03 -17.64 -2.77
C GLY A 54 -7.50 -17.09 -4.10
N VAL A 55 -8.22 -16.15 -4.73
CA VAL A 55 -7.78 -15.50 -5.98
C VAL A 55 -6.51 -14.69 -5.76
N MET A 56 -6.39 -13.98 -4.63
CA MET A 56 -5.18 -13.25 -4.26
C MET A 56 -3.99 -14.20 -4.15
N LEU A 57 -4.13 -15.33 -3.45
CA LEU A 57 -3.06 -16.33 -3.32
C LEU A 57 -2.65 -16.91 -4.68
N VAL A 58 -3.60 -17.16 -5.57
CA VAL A 58 -3.31 -17.61 -6.95
C VAL A 58 -2.56 -16.52 -7.71
N ALA A 59 -2.99 -15.26 -7.65
CA ALA A 59 -2.33 -14.15 -8.32
C ALA A 59 -0.90 -13.95 -7.78
N THR A 60 -0.70 -14.00 -6.47
CA THR A 60 0.62 -13.94 -5.83
C THR A 60 1.48 -15.13 -6.25
N GLY A 61 0.93 -16.34 -6.26
CA GLY A 61 1.66 -17.53 -6.72
C GLY A 61 2.10 -17.44 -8.19
N LEU A 62 1.25 -16.90 -9.07
CA LEU A 62 1.59 -16.63 -10.47
C LEU A 62 2.68 -15.55 -10.60
N MET A 63 2.61 -14.51 -9.78
CA MET A 63 3.62 -13.45 -9.74
C MET A 63 4.98 -14.00 -9.28
N LEU A 64 5.01 -14.76 -8.19
CA LEU A 64 6.22 -15.43 -7.69
C LEU A 64 6.79 -16.43 -8.70
N ALA A 65 5.93 -17.17 -9.40
CA ALA A 65 6.36 -18.03 -10.48
C ALA A 65 7.01 -17.21 -11.62
N ALA A 66 6.42 -16.08 -12.02
CA ALA A 66 6.98 -15.22 -13.04
C ALA A 66 8.36 -14.65 -12.65
N PHE A 67 8.54 -14.24 -11.38
CA PHE A 67 9.84 -13.82 -10.84
C PHE A 67 10.86 -14.96 -10.89
N ARG A 68 10.45 -16.18 -10.52
CA ARG A 68 11.33 -17.36 -10.59
C ARG A 68 11.81 -17.69 -12.01
N TYR A 69 11.14 -17.19 -13.05
CA TYR A 69 11.54 -17.36 -14.45
C TYR A 69 12.15 -16.09 -15.05
N ASP A 70 12.53 -15.10 -14.23
CA ASP A 70 13.15 -13.83 -14.66
C ASP A 70 12.30 -13.08 -15.72
N LEU A 71 10.97 -13.14 -15.57
CA LEU A 71 10.03 -12.53 -16.51
C LEU A 71 9.71 -11.07 -16.13
N ASP A 72 10.72 -10.29 -15.71
CA ASP A 72 10.57 -8.93 -15.19
C ASP A 72 9.79 -7.99 -16.11
N TRP A 73 10.10 -8.04 -17.40
CA TRP A 73 9.38 -7.28 -18.43
C TRP A 73 7.88 -7.65 -18.45
N LEU A 74 7.55 -8.93 -18.29
CA LEU A 74 6.17 -9.42 -18.35
C LEU A 74 5.41 -8.97 -17.11
N ILE A 75 6.04 -9.03 -15.95
CA ILE A 75 5.45 -8.56 -14.69
C ILE A 75 5.22 -7.05 -14.79
N ARG A 76 6.20 -6.29 -15.28
CA ARG A 76 6.05 -4.85 -15.50
C ARG A 76 4.92 -4.54 -16.48
N LEU A 77 4.84 -5.23 -17.61
CA LEU A 77 3.75 -5.03 -18.58
C LEU A 77 2.39 -5.40 -17.97
N LEU A 78 2.31 -6.51 -17.23
CA LEU A 78 1.09 -6.94 -16.56
C LEU A 78 0.60 -5.86 -15.59
N LEU A 79 1.48 -5.36 -14.72
CA LEU A 79 1.13 -4.37 -13.71
C LEU A 79 0.76 -3.02 -14.34
N VAL A 80 1.47 -2.57 -15.37
CA VAL A 80 1.06 -1.38 -16.14
C VAL A 80 -0.28 -1.62 -16.83
N GLY A 81 -0.51 -2.81 -17.38
CA GLY A 81 -1.79 -3.19 -17.99
C GLY A 81 -2.96 -3.14 -17.00
N VAL A 82 -2.77 -3.68 -15.79
CA VAL A 82 -3.73 -3.56 -14.69
C VAL A 82 -3.93 -2.10 -14.29
N SER A 83 -2.86 -1.31 -14.25
CA SER A 83 -2.93 0.13 -13.95
C SER A 83 -3.79 0.88 -14.95
N VAL A 84 -3.59 0.62 -16.25
CA VAL A 84 -4.42 1.19 -17.33
C VAL A 84 -5.87 0.71 -17.23
N MET A 85 -6.08 -0.58 -16.95
CA MET A 85 -7.42 -1.15 -16.82
C MET A 85 -8.22 -0.54 -15.68
N ILE A 86 -7.63 -0.41 -14.49
CA ILE A 86 -8.31 0.22 -13.35
C ILE A 86 -8.51 1.72 -13.60
N SER A 87 -7.49 2.41 -14.13
CA SER A 87 -7.61 3.82 -14.52
C SER A 87 -8.71 4.04 -15.56
N TRP A 88 -8.90 3.10 -16.48
CA TRP A 88 -10.00 3.11 -17.42
C TRP A 88 -11.36 3.02 -16.73
N TYR A 89 -11.54 2.12 -15.76
CA TYR A 89 -12.79 2.06 -14.98
C TYR A 89 -13.08 3.38 -14.26
N VAL A 90 -12.06 4.02 -13.70
CA VAL A 90 -12.21 5.33 -13.05
C VAL A 90 -12.56 6.44 -14.05
N PHE A 91 -11.76 6.58 -15.11
CA PHE A 91 -11.92 7.69 -16.05
C PHE A 91 -13.11 7.53 -16.99
N ALA A 92 -13.54 6.30 -17.29
CA ALA A 92 -14.74 6.06 -18.09
C ALA A 92 -15.99 6.65 -17.44
N GLU A 93 -16.04 6.71 -16.10
CA GLU A 93 -17.17 7.29 -15.38
C GLU A 93 -16.92 8.78 -15.04
N LEU A 94 -15.71 9.13 -14.56
CA LEU A 94 -15.43 10.51 -14.12
C LEU A 94 -15.26 11.51 -15.27
N VAL A 95 -14.61 11.13 -16.38
CA VAL A 95 -14.33 12.08 -17.46
C VAL A 95 -15.63 12.56 -18.11
N PRO A 96 -16.54 11.68 -18.56
CA PRO A 96 -17.83 12.13 -19.10
C PRO A 96 -18.63 12.98 -18.12
N ALA A 97 -18.66 12.64 -16.83
CA ALA A 97 -19.36 13.42 -15.81
C ALA A 97 -18.92 14.90 -15.78
N VAL A 98 -17.64 15.18 -16.06
CA VAL A 98 -17.09 16.54 -16.05
C VAL A 98 -17.17 17.22 -17.42
N VAL A 99 -16.92 16.49 -18.51
CA VAL A 99 -16.73 17.09 -19.84
C VAL A 99 -17.96 17.04 -20.75
N ALA A 100 -18.92 16.16 -20.49
CA ALA A 100 -20.14 16.02 -21.31
C ALA A 100 -20.92 17.33 -21.52
N PRO A 101 -20.95 18.32 -20.59
CA PRO A 101 -21.58 19.61 -20.86
C PRO A 101 -20.92 20.43 -21.98
N PHE A 102 -19.67 20.10 -22.35
CA PHE A 102 -18.84 20.91 -23.26
C PHE A 102 -18.51 20.20 -24.57
N VAL A 103 -18.56 18.87 -24.61
CA VAL A 103 -18.18 18.05 -25.78
C VAL A 103 -19.21 16.95 -26.03
N SER A 104 -19.19 16.34 -27.22
CA SER A 104 -20.05 15.18 -27.51
C SER A 104 -19.61 13.93 -26.74
N ASP A 105 -20.55 13.02 -26.49
CA ASP A 105 -20.29 11.77 -25.75
C ASP A 105 -19.13 10.96 -26.35
N GLY A 106 -19.04 10.90 -27.68
CA GLY A 106 -17.93 10.21 -28.36
C GLY A 106 -16.56 10.83 -28.07
N VAL A 107 -16.50 12.15 -27.92
CA VAL A 107 -15.26 12.86 -27.53
C VAL A 107 -14.96 12.64 -26.05
N ALA A 108 -15.97 12.69 -25.18
CA ALA A 108 -15.80 12.42 -23.75
C ALA A 108 -15.23 11.01 -23.49
N SER A 109 -15.79 9.99 -24.14
CA SER A 109 -15.30 8.62 -24.05
C SER A 109 -13.89 8.46 -24.62
N ALA A 110 -13.58 9.12 -25.74
CA ALA A 110 -12.23 9.11 -26.30
C ALA A 110 -11.21 9.75 -25.34
N LEU A 111 -11.58 10.85 -24.67
CA LEU A 111 -10.73 11.48 -23.65
C LEU A 111 -10.48 10.56 -22.45
N ALA A 112 -11.48 9.79 -22.01
CA ALA A 112 -11.30 8.79 -20.96
C ALA A 112 -10.28 7.70 -21.35
N ILE A 113 -10.32 7.21 -22.60
CA ILE A 113 -9.37 6.21 -23.12
C ILE A 113 -7.96 6.82 -23.15
N VAL A 114 -7.85 8.04 -23.66
CA VAL A 114 -6.56 8.73 -23.75
C VAL A 114 -5.99 8.97 -22.35
N ALA A 115 -6.81 9.35 -21.37
CA ALA A 115 -6.38 9.55 -19.99
C ALA A 115 -5.87 8.25 -19.35
N SER A 116 -6.57 7.12 -19.53
CA SER A 116 -6.12 5.82 -18.97
C SER A 116 -4.83 5.32 -19.62
N LEU A 117 -4.70 5.46 -20.95
CA LEU A 117 -3.46 5.12 -21.66
C LEU A 117 -2.31 6.05 -21.28
N ALA A 118 -2.59 7.33 -21.01
CA ALA A 118 -1.58 8.28 -20.57
C ALA A 118 -0.97 7.89 -19.21
N VAL A 119 -1.77 7.35 -18.27
CA VAL A 119 -1.26 6.79 -17.01
C VAL A 119 -0.27 5.66 -17.28
N GLY A 120 -0.64 4.70 -18.14
CA GLY A 120 0.26 3.60 -18.50
C GLY A 120 1.54 4.06 -19.20
N ALA A 121 1.42 4.99 -20.15
CA ALA A 121 2.57 5.57 -20.84
C ALA A 121 3.51 6.31 -19.89
N ALA A 122 2.97 7.07 -18.93
CA ALA A 122 3.74 7.76 -17.92
C ALA A 122 4.51 6.77 -17.02
N LEU A 123 3.87 5.68 -16.58
CA LEU A 123 4.53 4.62 -15.79
C LEU A 123 5.63 3.87 -16.58
N LEU A 124 5.49 3.76 -17.90
CA LEU A 124 6.50 3.10 -18.74
C LEU A 124 7.71 3.99 -19.03
N TRP A 125 7.48 5.26 -19.34
CA TRP A 125 8.53 6.16 -19.84
C TRP A 125 9.10 7.10 -18.78
N TYR A 126 8.33 7.41 -17.73
CA TYR A 126 8.73 8.37 -16.71
C TYR A 126 8.14 8.05 -15.32
N PRO A 127 8.53 6.91 -14.70
CA PRO A 127 8.04 6.51 -13.38
C PRO A 127 8.77 7.29 -12.27
N GLU A 128 8.57 8.61 -12.20
CA GLU A 128 8.95 9.39 -11.01
C GLU A 128 7.95 9.15 -9.87
N TRP A 129 8.37 9.40 -8.62
CA TRP A 129 7.56 9.12 -7.42
C TRP A 129 6.14 9.71 -7.49
N TYR A 130 5.99 10.95 -7.96
CA TYR A 130 4.67 11.60 -8.04
C TYR A 130 3.78 11.02 -9.16
N VAL A 131 4.38 10.41 -10.20
CA VAL A 131 3.64 9.69 -11.25
C VAL A 131 3.14 8.37 -10.70
N ILE A 132 4.01 7.66 -9.96
CA ILE A 132 3.70 6.40 -9.28
C ILE A 132 2.60 6.63 -8.24
N ASP A 133 2.75 7.63 -7.37
CA ASP A 133 1.77 7.98 -6.34
C ASP A 133 0.46 8.47 -6.94
N GLY A 134 0.52 9.31 -7.98
CA GLY A 134 -0.69 9.78 -8.68
C GLY A 134 -1.46 8.64 -9.32
N ALA A 135 -0.77 7.72 -10.00
CA ALA A 135 -1.37 6.50 -10.53
C ALA A 135 -1.90 5.60 -9.41
N GLY A 136 -1.14 5.46 -8.32
CA GLY A 136 -1.52 4.73 -7.11
C GLY A 136 -2.80 5.27 -6.48
N VAL A 137 -2.97 6.59 -6.36
CA VAL A 137 -4.20 7.19 -5.83
C VAL A 137 -5.39 6.88 -6.74
N VAL A 138 -5.25 7.01 -8.06
CA VAL A 138 -6.31 6.68 -9.03
C VAL A 138 -6.67 5.20 -8.95
N MET A 139 -5.67 4.32 -8.99
CA MET A 139 -5.87 2.88 -8.92
C MET A 139 -6.46 2.45 -7.58
N GLY A 140 -5.97 3.01 -6.48
CA GLY A 140 -6.42 2.71 -5.14
C GLY A 140 -7.85 3.15 -4.89
N ALA A 141 -8.22 4.36 -5.33
CA ALA A 141 -9.60 4.84 -5.29
C ALA A 141 -10.54 3.94 -6.10
N GLY A 142 -10.17 3.61 -7.34
CA GLY A 142 -10.94 2.72 -8.20
C GLY A 142 -11.10 1.31 -7.63
N ALA A 143 -10.00 0.70 -7.17
CA ALA A 143 -10.02 -0.63 -6.58
C ALA A 143 -10.86 -0.66 -5.29
N ALA A 144 -10.66 0.30 -4.38
CA ALA A 144 -11.41 0.37 -3.14
C ALA A 144 -12.91 0.61 -3.38
N ALA A 145 -13.30 1.43 -4.37
CA ALA A 145 -14.69 1.60 -4.75
C ALA A 145 -15.30 0.30 -5.33
N LEU A 146 -14.60 -0.37 -6.26
CA LEU A 146 -15.06 -1.63 -6.86
C LEU A 146 -15.25 -2.72 -5.80
N PHE A 147 -14.29 -2.88 -4.91
CA PHE A 147 -14.41 -3.84 -3.81
C PHE A 147 -15.44 -3.39 -2.77
N GLY A 148 -15.55 -2.09 -2.51
CA GLY A 148 -16.53 -1.53 -1.59
C GLY A 148 -17.97 -1.82 -1.99
N ILE A 149 -18.31 -1.74 -3.28
CA ILE A 149 -19.64 -2.13 -3.78
C ILE A 149 -19.80 -3.64 -3.95
N SER A 150 -18.70 -4.39 -4.03
CA SER A 150 -18.72 -5.86 -4.23
C SER A 150 -18.69 -6.65 -2.93
N PHE A 151 -18.30 -6.05 -1.82
CA PHE A 151 -18.31 -6.67 -0.50
C PHE A 151 -19.24 -5.87 0.40
N GLY A 152 -20.32 -6.51 0.85
CA GLY A 152 -21.15 -6.00 1.92
C GLY A 152 -20.39 -5.91 3.25
N LEU A 153 -21.08 -5.47 4.29
CA LEU A 153 -20.47 -5.17 5.59
C LEU A 153 -19.78 -6.40 6.20
N LEU A 154 -20.47 -7.54 6.25
CA LEU A 154 -19.93 -8.77 6.84
C LEU A 154 -18.71 -9.29 6.05
N PRO A 155 -18.76 -9.46 4.71
CA PRO A 155 -17.59 -9.89 3.94
C PRO A 155 -16.40 -8.93 4.06
N ALA A 156 -16.62 -7.61 4.06
CA ALA A 156 -15.57 -6.62 4.25
C ALA A 156 -14.91 -6.75 5.63
N LEU A 157 -15.70 -6.84 6.71
CA LEU A 157 -15.18 -7.03 8.08
C LEU A 157 -14.35 -8.31 8.22
N VAL A 158 -14.83 -9.42 7.63
CA VAL A 158 -14.10 -10.70 7.63
C VAL A 158 -12.78 -10.56 6.87
N LEU A 159 -12.81 -9.95 5.68
CA LEU A 159 -11.62 -9.74 4.85
C LEU A 159 -10.55 -8.93 5.60
N LEU A 160 -10.93 -7.76 6.13
CA LEU A 160 -10.02 -6.88 6.87
C LEU A 160 -9.43 -7.58 8.11
N SER A 161 -10.26 -8.33 8.83
CA SER A 161 -9.83 -9.07 10.02
C SER A 161 -8.84 -10.19 9.68
N VAL A 162 -9.13 -10.98 8.63
CA VAL A 162 -8.24 -12.07 8.19
C VAL A 162 -6.88 -11.51 7.73
N LEU A 163 -6.88 -10.44 6.94
CA LEU A 163 -5.64 -9.81 6.47
C LEU A 163 -4.84 -9.18 7.61
N ALA A 164 -5.51 -8.53 8.57
CA ALA A 164 -4.85 -8.01 9.76
C ALA A 164 -4.21 -9.12 10.59
N VAL A 165 -4.92 -10.23 10.83
CA VAL A 165 -4.37 -11.37 11.58
C VAL A 165 -3.20 -12.00 10.84
N TYR A 166 -3.32 -12.17 9.52
CA TYR A 166 -2.23 -12.69 8.69
C TYR A 166 -0.97 -11.83 8.79
N ASP A 167 -1.09 -10.51 8.64
CA ASP A 167 0.04 -9.59 8.73
C ASP A 167 0.68 -9.60 10.13
N ALA A 168 -0.13 -9.61 11.20
CA ALA A 168 0.38 -9.72 12.56
C ALA A 168 1.16 -11.02 12.80
N ILE A 169 0.67 -12.15 12.28
CA ILE A 169 1.35 -13.45 12.39
C ILE A 169 2.64 -13.44 11.55
N SER A 170 2.59 -12.88 10.34
CA SER A 170 3.74 -12.81 9.44
C SER A 170 4.89 -12.02 10.06
N VAL A 171 4.58 -10.87 10.67
CA VAL A 171 5.57 -9.96 11.26
C VAL A 171 6.05 -10.43 12.63
N TYR A 172 5.15 -10.66 13.59
CA TYR A 172 5.55 -10.96 14.98
C TYR A 172 5.76 -12.46 15.26
N GLY A 173 5.18 -13.32 14.43
CA GLY A 173 5.20 -14.77 14.64
C GLY A 173 6.32 -15.43 13.87
N THR A 174 6.33 -15.27 12.55
CA THR A 174 7.27 -16.00 11.68
C THR A 174 8.50 -15.20 11.29
N GLU A 175 8.53 -13.88 11.50
CA GLU A 175 9.61 -12.95 11.09
C GLU A 175 10.06 -13.07 9.61
N HIS A 176 9.38 -13.88 8.80
CA HIS A 176 9.78 -14.29 7.44
C HIS A 176 9.80 -13.13 6.41
N MET A 177 9.25 -11.97 6.77
CA MET A 177 9.37 -10.72 6.00
C MET A 177 10.75 -10.08 6.15
N LEU A 178 11.50 -10.40 7.21
CA LEU A 178 12.86 -9.90 7.46
C LEU A 178 13.93 -10.76 6.74
N ASP A 179 13.59 -11.99 6.36
CA ASP A 179 14.53 -12.97 5.76
C ASP A 179 14.37 -13.13 4.23
N LEU A 180 13.49 -12.38 3.58
CA LEU A 180 13.28 -12.42 2.12
C LEU A 180 13.87 -11.18 1.42
N ALA A 181 15.14 -10.89 1.73
CA ALA A 181 15.97 -10.02 0.93
C ALA A 181 16.72 -10.88 -0.10
N GLU A 182 16.13 -11.10 -1.28
CA GLU A 182 16.83 -11.42 -2.54
C GLU A 182 15.78 -11.67 -3.64
N GLY A 183 15.59 -10.68 -4.53
CA GLY A 183 15.09 -10.94 -5.89
C GLY A 183 13.80 -10.24 -6.35
N VAL A 184 13.22 -9.27 -5.63
CA VAL A 184 11.94 -8.66 -6.05
C VAL A 184 11.91 -7.13 -5.91
N MET A 185 12.96 -6.37 -6.27
CA MET A 185 12.94 -4.91 -6.03
C MET A 185 13.52 -4.00 -7.14
N ASP A 186 13.28 -4.33 -8.42
CA ASP A 186 13.71 -3.47 -9.56
C ASP A 186 12.59 -2.88 -10.43
N LEU A 187 11.32 -3.24 -10.19
CA LEU A 187 10.27 -3.02 -11.20
C LEU A 187 9.66 -1.60 -11.25
N LYS A 188 9.93 -0.71 -10.28
CA LYS A 188 9.42 0.69 -10.23
C LYS A 188 7.93 0.82 -10.60
N ILE A 189 7.10 0.03 -9.94
CA ILE A 189 5.67 -0.21 -10.22
C ILE A 189 4.78 0.45 -9.17
N PRO A 190 3.53 0.85 -9.50
CA PRO A 190 2.58 1.50 -8.58
C PRO A 190 1.92 0.51 -7.60
N VAL A 191 2.75 -0.34 -6.99
CA VAL A 191 2.36 -1.25 -5.90
C VAL A 191 2.83 -0.68 -4.55
N VAL A 192 3.75 0.28 -4.57
CA VAL A 192 4.31 0.98 -3.40
C VAL A 192 4.19 2.48 -3.64
N LEU A 193 3.68 3.20 -2.64
CA LEU A 193 3.64 4.65 -2.57
C LEU A 193 4.96 5.16 -2.00
N VAL A 194 5.49 6.25 -2.59
CA VAL A 194 6.83 6.76 -2.32
C VAL A 194 6.74 8.19 -1.78
N VAL A 195 6.96 8.35 -0.48
CA VAL A 195 6.88 9.66 0.18
C VAL A 195 8.29 10.21 0.43
N PRO A 196 8.74 11.23 -0.33
CA PRO A 196 10.09 11.74 -0.19
C PRO A 196 10.25 12.57 1.09
N MET A 197 11.40 12.44 1.76
CA MET A 197 11.77 13.25 2.93
C MET A 197 12.29 14.64 2.53
N THR A 198 12.65 14.83 1.25
CA THR A 198 13.06 16.12 0.67
C THR A 198 12.47 16.33 -0.73
N LEU A 199 12.16 17.57 -1.09
CA LEU A 199 11.58 17.91 -2.42
C LEU A 199 12.57 17.71 -3.59
N SER A 200 13.86 17.59 -3.31
CA SER A 200 14.91 17.32 -4.30
C SER A 200 15.05 15.83 -4.62
N TYR A 201 14.31 14.96 -3.94
CA TYR A 201 14.33 13.53 -4.19
C TYR A 201 13.82 13.19 -5.59
N SER A 202 14.58 12.39 -6.32
CA SER A 202 14.20 11.81 -7.61
C SER A 202 14.29 10.30 -7.51
N TYR A 203 13.19 9.62 -7.81
CA TYR A 203 13.11 8.17 -7.76
C TYR A 203 13.80 7.51 -8.96
N LEU A 204 13.96 8.26 -10.05
CA LEU A 204 14.77 7.83 -11.19
C LEU A 204 16.27 7.89 -10.86
N ALA A 205 16.71 8.87 -10.06
CA ALA A 205 18.11 9.06 -9.69
C ALA A 205 18.57 8.19 -8.52
N ALA A 206 17.68 7.86 -7.59
CA ALA A 206 17.97 7.12 -6.35
C ALA A 206 18.28 5.62 -6.53
N GLY A 207 18.70 5.16 -7.73
CA GLY A 207 18.98 3.73 -7.92
C GLY A 207 17.74 2.85 -7.77
N SER A 208 17.90 1.56 -7.46
CA SER A 208 16.81 0.63 -7.13
C SER A 208 16.18 0.98 -5.78
N THR A 209 15.06 0.36 -5.42
CA THR A 209 14.47 0.50 -4.07
C THR A 209 15.35 -0.06 -2.93
N ASP A 210 16.49 -0.67 -3.27
CA ASP A 210 17.46 -1.23 -2.31
C ASP A 210 18.21 -0.14 -1.54
N ASP A 211 18.72 0.92 -2.17
CA ASP A 211 19.53 1.94 -1.45
C ASP A 211 18.76 2.64 -0.30
N ALA A 212 17.43 2.61 -0.33
CA ALA A 212 16.59 3.23 0.69
C ALA A 212 16.00 2.26 1.74
N LEU A 213 16.18 0.94 1.55
CA LEU A 213 15.73 -0.12 2.47
C LEU A 213 16.89 -0.99 2.98
N GLU A 214 18.06 -0.98 2.32
CA GLU A 214 19.27 -1.73 2.67
C GLU A 214 20.31 -0.96 3.50
N ASP A 215 20.12 0.34 3.77
CA ASP A 215 21.04 1.09 4.66
C ASP A 215 20.92 0.68 6.15
N GLY A 216 20.23 -0.44 6.42
CA GLY A 216 20.24 -1.19 7.67
C GLY A 216 20.99 -2.53 7.61
N SER A 217 21.62 -2.91 6.49
CA SER A 217 22.34 -4.18 6.36
C SER A 217 23.44 -4.15 5.29
N ALA A 218 24.35 -3.19 5.34
CA ALA A 218 25.59 -3.24 4.55
C ALA A 218 26.79 -3.60 5.45
N GLY A 219 26.86 -4.87 5.84
CA GLY A 219 28.08 -5.47 6.38
C GLY A 219 29.05 -5.82 5.26
N THR A 220 29.93 -4.87 4.89
CA THR A 220 31.25 -5.05 4.25
C THR A 220 31.45 -6.35 3.45
N GLU A 221 31.21 -6.31 2.13
CA GLU A 221 31.83 -7.28 1.23
C GLU A 221 33.32 -6.93 1.08
N ALA A 222 34.18 -7.68 1.75
CA ALA A 222 35.57 -7.81 1.37
C ALA A 222 35.70 -9.04 0.47
N ASP A 223 36.02 -8.78 -0.81
CA ASP A 223 36.43 -9.74 -1.83
C ASP A 223 37.22 -10.93 -1.27
N THR A 224 36.82 -12.16 -1.62
CA THR A 224 37.78 -13.23 -1.93
C THR A 224 37.18 -14.27 -2.86
N GLU A 225 37.55 -14.16 -4.14
CA GLU A 225 37.50 -15.25 -5.11
C GLU A 225 38.28 -16.47 -4.57
N ALA A 226 37.66 -17.65 -4.57
CA ALA A 226 38.36 -18.91 -4.36
C ALA A 226 38.13 -19.83 -5.56
N ALA A 227 39.11 -19.82 -6.49
CA ALA A 227 39.33 -20.87 -7.46
C ALA A 227 40.74 -21.46 -7.27
N ASP A 228 40.75 -22.77 -7.08
CA ASP A 228 41.76 -23.76 -7.50
C ASP A 228 43.14 -23.85 -6.81
N GLY A 229 43.48 -25.10 -6.44
CA GLY A 229 44.79 -25.69 -6.72
C GLY A 229 45.99 -25.40 -5.79
N GLY A 230 46.31 -26.37 -4.92
CA GLY A 230 47.66 -26.95 -4.90
C GLY A 230 48.73 -26.39 -3.93
N THR A 231 49.16 -27.30 -3.04
CA THR A 231 50.54 -27.55 -2.57
C THR A 231 51.22 -26.69 -1.46
N VAL A 232 51.38 -27.37 -0.31
CA VAL A 232 52.65 -27.65 0.43
C VAL A 232 53.32 -26.57 1.32
N SER A 233 53.51 -26.97 2.60
CA SER A 233 54.65 -26.73 3.51
C SER A 233 54.55 -25.65 4.62
N ASP A 234 54.41 -26.21 5.83
CA ASP A 234 55.21 -26.03 7.06
C ASP A 234 55.18 -24.77 7.95
N ALA A 235 55.08 -25.11 9.24
CA ALA A 235 55.74 -24.54 10.42
C ALA A 235 54.98 -23.49 11.27
N GLN A 236 54.64 -23.96 12.47
CA GLN A 236 54.23 -23.30 13.72
C GLN A 236 55.49 -23.08 14.62
N PRO A 237 55.48 -22.52 15.86
CA PRO A 237 54.71 -21.46 16.58
C PRO A 237 55.64 -20.32 17.12
N GLU A 238 55.11 -19.45 18.00
CA GLU A 238 55.71 -18.85 19.25
C GLU A 238 55.28 -17.37 19.42
N ALA A 239 54.44 -17.02 20.42
CA ALA A 239 54.77 -16.54 21.79
C ALA A 239 55.59 -15.21 21.76
N SER A 240 55.24 -14.10 22.43
CA SER A 240 54.85 -13.89 23.83
C SER A 240 54.29 -12.47 24.09
N ALA A 241 53.50 -12.35 25.17
CA ALA A 241 53.13 -11.23 26.08
C ALA A 241 53.75 -9.81 25.87
N VAL A 242 53.09 -8.68 26.20
CA VAL A 242 52.68 -8.23 27.55
C VAL A 242 51.63 -7.07 27.50
N ASP A 243 50.62 -7.18 28.38
CA ASP A 243 49.75 -6.24 29.12
C ASP A 243 49.07 -4.97 28.55
N ALA A 244 47.79 -4.90 28.96
CA ALA A 244 47.02 -3.76 29.51
C ALA A 244 46.02 -3.03 28.59
N ASP A 245 44.76 -3.08 29.05
CA ASP A 245 43.67 -2.13 28.88
C ASP A 245 43.34 -1.64 27.46
N GLU A 246 42.30 -2.23 26.89
CA GLU A 246 41.02 -1.55 26.64
C GLU A 246 40.16 -2.53 25.83
N ALA A 247 39.08 -3.04 26.44
CA ALA A 247 38.02 -3.67 25.67
C ALA A 247 37.47 -2.60 24.72
N PRO A 248 37.41 -2.81 23.39
CA PRO A 248 36.59 -1.93 22.58
C PRO A 248 35.16 -2.18 23.04
N GLU A 249 34.55 -1.11 23.51
CA GLU A 249 33.15 -1.05 23.89
C GLU A 249 32.33 -1.68 22.76
N LYS A 250 31.36 -2.51 23.15
CA LYS A 250 30.27 -2.88 22.25
C LYS A 250 29.56 -1.59 21.87
N ASP A 251 29.93 -1.04 20.72
CA ASP A 251 29.10 -0.03 20.07
C ASP A 251 27.77 -0.71 19.77
N SER A 252 26.79 -0.32 20.58
CA SER A 252 25.39 -0.65 20.42
C SER A 252 24.99 -0.35 18.99
N GLU A 253 24.52 -1.37 18.28
CA GLU A 253 23.68 -1.25 17.09
C GLU A 253 22.45 -0.40 17.45
N THR A 254 22.61 0.91 17.40
CA THR A 254 21.48 1.85 17.40
C THR A 254 20.94 1.88 15.99
N ASP A 255 19.98 1.00 15.75
CA ASP A 255 18.81 1.15 14.89
C ASP A 255 18.77 2.51 14.17
N ALA A 256 19.13 2.52 12.88
CA ALA A 256 19.15 3.71 12.04
C ALA A 256 17.73 4.29 11.97
N GLY A 257 17.53 5.41 12.67
CA GLY A 257 16.22 6.05 12.76
C GLY A 257 15.70 6.46 11.38
N ALA A 258 14.38 6.59 11.25
CA ALA A 258 13.69 7.01 10.02
C ALA A 258 14.13 8.37 9.42
N LEU A 259 15.10 9.04 10.07
CA LEU A 259 15.71 10.30 9.65
C LEU A 259 16.86 10.12 8.64
N ASP A 260 17.47 8.93 8.58
CA ASP A 260 18.56 8.64 7.62
C ASP A 260 18.03 8.14 6.26
N ARG A 261 16.75 7.78 6.18
CA ARG A 261 16.11 7.36 4.92
C ARG A 261 15.69 8.57 4.09
N ASP A 262 16.02 8.56 2.79
CA ASP A 262 15.66 9.64 1.86
C ASP A 262 14.16 9.64 1.46
N ALA A 263 13.49 8.51 1.60
CA ALA A 263 12.05 8.34 1.34
C ALA A 263 11.41 7.27 2.23
N LEU A 264 10.11 7.38 2.44
CA LEU A 264 9.27 6.38 3.09
C LEU A 264 8.47 5.62 2.04
N PHE A 265 8.47 4.29 2.15
CA PHE A 265 7.76 3.39 1.25
C PHE A 265 6.58 2.76 1.98
N ILE A 266 5.40 2.80 1.37
CA ILE A 266 4.17 2.26 1.96
C ILE A 266 3.44 1.45 0.90
N GLY A 267 2.95 0.25 1.25
CA GLY A 267 2.21 -0.58 0.31
C GLY A 267 0.92 0.12 -0.14
N LEU A 268 0.62 0.12 -1.44
CA LEU A 268 -0.67 0.61 -1.94
C LEU A 268 -1.84 -0.13 -1.26
N GLY A 269 -1.68 -1.44 -1.04
CA GLY A 269 -2.65 -2.28 -0.36
C GLY A 269 -3.02 -1.77 1.03
N ASP A 270 -2.08 -1.19 1.77
CA ASP A 270 -2.30 -0.68 3.13
C ASP A 270 -3.27 0.50 3.16
N ALA A 271 -3.31 1.30 2.09
CA ALA A 271 -4.30 2.36 1.92
C ALA A 271 -5.63 1.82 1.38
N VAL A 272 -5.58 0.86 0.45
CA VAL A 272 -6.76 0.34 -0.25
C VAL A 272 -7.63 -0.55 0.65
N ILE A 273 -7.03 -1.52 1.35
CA ILE A 273 -7.76 -2.52 2.15
C ILE A 273 -8.68 -1.89 3.19
N PRO A 274 -8.23 -1.00 4.10
CA PRO A 274 -9.13 -0.35 5.05
C PRO A 274 -10.19 0.52 4.37
N THR A 275 -9.87 1.10 3.20
CA THR A 275 -10.81 1.91 2.41
C THR A 275 -11.95 1.06 1.82
N ILE A 276 -11.78 -0.25 1.63
CA ILE A 276 -12.88 -1.14 1.22
C ILE A 276 -14.03 -1.08 2.24
N LEU A 277 -13.74 -1.08 3.55
CA LEU A 277 -14.77 -0.95 4.58
C LEU A 277 -15.41 0.44 4.59
N VAL A 278 -14.63 1.49 4.34
CA VAL A 278 -15.14 2.87 4.20
C VAL A 278 -16.16 2.94 3.05
N ALA A 279 -15.79 2.40 1.90
CA ALA A 279 -16.62 2.37 0.70
C ALA A 279 -17.85 1.48 0.87
N SER A 280 -17.69 0.29 1.45
CA SER A 280 -18.79 -0.65 1.76
C SER A 280 -19.79 -0.03 2.74
N ALA A 281 -19.32 0.58 3.82
CA ALA A 281 -20.18 1.27 4.78
C ALA A 281 -20.98 2.39 4.11
N ALA A 282 -20.38 3.16 3.20
CA ALA A 282 -21.06 4.21 2.46
C ALA A 282 -22.07 3.66 1.43
N ALA A 283 -21.80 2.50 0.84
CA ALA A 283 -22.65 1.89 -0.18
C ALA A 283 -23.86 1.15 0.40
N PHE A 284 -23.71 0.48 1.55
CA PHE A 284 -24.72 -0.42 2.10
C PHE A 284 -25.49 0.12 3.32
N LEU A 285 -25.13 1.29 3.85
CA LEU A 285 -25.83 1.90 5.00
C LEU A 285 -26.40 3.27 4.65
N ASP A 286 -27.72 3.41 4.80
CA ASP A 286 -28.43 4.69 4.58
C ASP A 286 -28.61 5.54 5.85
N VAL A 287 -27.80 5.30 6.89
CA VAL A 287 -27.93 5.97 8.20
C VAL A 287 -26.86 7.03 8.42
N GLY A 288 -27.24 8.16 9.02
CA GLY A 288 -26.30 9.24 9.32
C GLY A 288 -25.65 9.84 8.07
N VAL A 289 -26.39 9.89 6.96
CA VAL A 289 -25.92 10.47 5.68
C VAL A 289 -25.54 11.94 5.88
N LEU A 290 -24.35 12.29 5.42
CA LEU A 290 -23.80 13.63 5.44
C LEU A 290 -23.91 14.21 4.03
N ALA A 291 -24.62 15.31 3.87
CA ALA A 291 -24.83 15.95 2.58
C ALA A 291 -23.54 16.64 2.09
N VAL A 292 -22.65 15.86 1.48
CA VAL A 292 -21.43 16.33 0.81
C VAL A 292 -21.61 16.19 -0.69
N PRO A 293 -21.61 17.29 -1.47
CA PRO A 293 -21.79 17.22 -2.91
C PRO A 293 -20.73 16.33 -3.58
N GLY A 294 -21.18 15.33 -4.34
CA GLY A 294 -20.32 14.43 -5.13
C GLY A 294 -19.57 13.35 -4.33
N ILE A 295 -19.89 13.16 -3.05
CA ILE A 295 -19.26 12.13 -2.21
C ILE A 295 -20.35 11.42 -1.40
N ALA A 296 -20.47 10.10 -1.58
CA ALA A 296 -21.33 9.27 -0.74
C ALA A 296 -20.68 9.11 0.65
N LEU A 297 -21.09 9.95 1.60
CA LEU A 297 -20.53 9.94 2.96
C LEU A 297 -21.64 9.77 3.99
N ASN A 298 -21.47 8.81 4.88
CA ASN A 298 -22.32 8.60 6.05
C ASN A 298 -21.47 8.51 7.32
N LEU A 299 -22.12 8.54 8.48
CA LEU A 299 -21.41 8.55 9.77
C LEU A 299 -20.56 7.28 10.01
N PRO A 300 -21.01 6.05 9.68
CA PRO A 300 -20.18 4.86 9.75
C PRO A 300 -18.92 4.91 8.86
N ALA A 301 -19.06 5.35 7.60
CA ALA A 301 -17.94 5.48 6.66
C ALA A 301 -16.96 6.57 7.12
N LEU A 302 -17.46 7.71 7.61
CA LEU A 302 -16.61 8.75 8.20
C LEU A 302 -15.85 8.22 9.42
N GLY A 303 -16.53 7.47 10.29
CA GLY A 303 -15.90 6.81 11.42
C GLY A 303 -14.78 5.87 11.00
N ALA A 304 -15.03 5.03 10.00
CA ALA A 304 -14.04 4.11 9.43
C ALA A 304 -12.83 4.84 8.82
N SER A 305 -13.09 5.93 8.08
CA SER A 305 -12.07 6.79 7.48
C SER A 305 -11.17 7.41 8.56
N LEU A 306 -11.76 8.06 9.57
CA LEU A 306 -11.04 8.66 10.68
C LEU A 306 -10.29 7.62 11.52
N GLY A 307 -10.88 6.44 11.72
CA GLY A 307 -10.26 5.32 12.39
C GLY A 307 -9.01 4.81 11.67
N THR A 308 -9.07 4.71 10.34
CA THR A 308 -7.91 4.36 9.50
C THR A 308 -6.80 5.40 9.65
N ILE A 309 -7.13 6.69 9.61
CA ILE A 309 -6.14 7.77 9.79
C ILE A 309 -5.53 7.74 11.19
N ALA A 310 -6.33 7.50 12.23
CA ALA A 310 -5.80 7.34 13.59
C ALA A 310 -4.84 6.15 13.69
N GLY A 311 -5.20 5.00 13.10
CA GLY A 311 -4.33 3.82 13.00
C GLY A 311 -3.03 4.11 12.25
N LEU A 312 -3.11 4.85 11.14
CA LEU A 312 -1.96 5.29 10.36
C LEU A 312 -1.03 6.21 11.16
N LEU A 313 -1.58 7.16 11.90
CA LEU A 313 -0.77 8.07 12.73
C LEU A 313 -0.05 7.31 13.85
N VAL A 314 -0.69 6.30 14.45
CA VAL A 314 -0.04 5.42 15.42
C VAL A 314 1.07 4.61 14.74
N LEU A 315 0.80 4.01 13.57
CA LEU A 315 1.80 3.26 12.82
C LEU A 315 3.01 4.14 12.47
N MET A 316 2.77 5.33 11.92
CA MET A 316 3.83 6.29 11.58
C MET A 316 4.63 6.71 12.80
N TYR A 317 3.98 6.92 13.95
CA TYR A 317 4.70 7.19 15.20
C TYR A 317 5.66 6.05 15.57
N MET A 318 5.22 4.80 15.44
CA MET A 318 6.04 3.63 15.78
C MET A 318 7.19 3.41 14.79
N VAL A 319 6.94 3.60 13.50
CA VAL A 319 7.95 3.53 12.44
C VAL A 319 9.02 4.61 12.63
N LEU A 320 8.61 5.83 12.99
CA LEU A 320 9.55 6.93 13.27
C LEU A 320 10.39 6.68 14.53
N GLU A 321 9.94 5.83 15.44
CA GLU A 321 10.72 5.35 16.60
C GLU A 321 11.64 4.16 16.28
N GLY A 322 11.75 3.74 15.01
CA GLY A 322 12.62 2.63 14.58
C GLY A 322 11.99 1.23 14.71
N ARG A 323 10.78 1.13 15.24
CA ARG A 323 10.15 -0.17 15.51
C ARG A 323 9.48 -0.73 14.26
N ALA A 324 9.98 -1.84 13.73
CA ALA A 324 9.26 -2.63 12.73
C ALA A 324 7.91 -3.11 13.33
N HIS A 325 6.80 -2.85 12.65
CA HIS A 325 5.45 -3.17 13.10
C HIS A 325 4.58 -3.65 11.94
N ALA A 326 3.67 -4.57 12.25
CA ALA A 326 2.62 -4.98 11.34
C ALA A 326 1.68 -3.81 11.04
N GLY A 327 1.59 -3.41 9.77
CA GLY A 327 0.83 -2.25 9.33
C GLY A 327 -0.69 -2.49 9.34
N LEU A 328 -1.13 -3.60 8.76
CA LEU A 328 -2.55 -3.90 8.57
C LEU A 328 -3.34 -4.04 9.89
N PRO A 329 -2.79 -4.60 11.00
CA PRO A 329 -3.48 -4.61 12.29
C PRO A 329 -3.90 -3.23 12.78
N LEU A 330 -3.01 -2.23 12.67
CA LEU A 330 -3.31 -0.87 13.12
C LEU A 330 -4.26 -0.16 12.17
N LEU A 331 -4.06 -0.32 10.85
CA LEU A 331 -4.89 0.32 9.83
C LEU A 331 -6.30 -0.28 9.79
N ASN A 332 -6.41 -1.61 9.61
CA ASN A 332 -7.70 -2.31 9.56
C ASN A 332 -8.38 -2.30 10.92
N GLY A 333 -7.63 -2.48 12.02
CA GLY A 333 -8.18 -2.37 13.37
C GLY A 333 -8.73 -0.98 13.67
N GLY A 334 -8.01 0.06 13.25
CA GLY A 334 -8.48 1.45 13.29
C GLY A 334 -9.74 1.65 12.46
N ALA A 335 -9.76 1.17 11.22
CA ALA A 335 -10.92 1.23 10.33
C ALA A 335 -12.16 0.54 10.93
N ILE A 336 -12.02 -0.69 11.42
CA ILE A 336 -13.09 -1.46 12.04
C ILE A 336 -13.58 -0.78 13.33
N GLY A 337 -12.67 -0.34 14.19
CA GLY A 337 -13.02 0.34 15.44
C GLY A 337 -13.75 1.66 15.18
N GLY A 338 -13.24 2.47 14.25
CA GLY A 338 -13.87 3.71 13.83
C GLY A 338 -15.24 3.50 13.16
N TYR A 339 -15.35 2.48 12.31
CA TYR A 339 -16.61 2.06 11.70
C TYR A 339 -17.67 1.72 12.74
N LEU A 340 -17.34 0.85 13.70
CA LEU A 340 -18.28 0.42 14.74
C LEU A 340 -18.69 1.59 15.65
N LEU A 341 -17.76 2.49 15.98
CA LEU A 341 -18.09 3.72 16.72
C LEU A 341 -19.03 4.64 15.92
N GLY A 342 -18.77 4.83 14.63
CA GLY A 342 -19.64 5.61 13.74
C GLY A 342 -21.02 4.98 13.57
N ALA A 343 -21.09 3.65 13.45
CA ALA A 343 -22.33 2.89 13.37
C ALA A 343 -23.17 3.03 14.65
N LEU A 344 -22.57 2.82 15.82
CA LEU A 344 -23.26 3.00 17.10
C LEU A 344 -23.71 4.45 17.31
N ALA A 345 -22.88 5.43 16.95
CA ALA A 345 -23.23 6.85 17.02
C ALA A 345 -24.40 7.22 16.09
N SER A 346 -24.56 6.51 14.96
CA SER A 346 -25.68 6.68 14.04
C SER A 346 -26.98 6.03 14.53
N GLY A 347 -26.94 5.29 15.65
CA GLY A 347 -28.08 4.60 16.24
C GLY A 347 -28.28 3.16 15.75
N LEU A 348 -27.32 2.60 15.00
CA LEU A 348 -27.39 1.20 14.58
C LEU A 348 -27.14 0.24 15.74
N SER A 349 -27.80 -0.92 15.67
CA SER A 349 -27.43 -2.05 16.52
C SER A 349 -26.13 -2.68 16.03
N ILE A 350 -25.39 -3.35 16.93
CA ILE A 350 -24.17 -4.08 16.54
C ILE A 350 -24.48 -5.14 15.49
N ALA A 351 -25.61 -5.85 15.61
CA ALA A 351 -26.02 -6.87 14.64
C ALA A 351 -26.11 -6.28 13.23
N THR A 352 -26.86 -5.19 13.08
CA THR A 352 -27.00 -4.50 11.79
C THR A 352 -25.67 -3.97 11.28
N ALA A 353 -24.82 -3.43 12.17
CA ALA A 353 -23.50 -2.93 11.81
C ALA A 353 -22.55 -4.06 11.33
N ILE A 354 -22.74 -5.30 11.75
CA ILE A 354 -21.95 -6.43 11.23
C ILE A 354 -22.66 -7.15 10.07
N GLY A 355 -23.77 -6.62 9.55
CA GLY A 355 -24.53 -7.22 8.45
C GLY A 355 -25.40 -8.41 8.87
N LEU A 356 -25.90 -8.43 10.11
CA LEU A 356 -26.80 -9.46 10.68
C LEU A 356 -28.15 -8.88 11.14
#